data_AF-A0A7X7QSE5-F1
#
_entry.id   AF-A0A7X7QSE5-F1
#
_cell.length_a   1.000
_cell.length_b   1.000
_cell.length_c   1.000
_cell.angle_alpha   90.00
_cell.angle_beta   90.00
_cell.angle_gamma   90.00
#
_symmetry.space_group_name_H-M   'P 1'
#
loop_
_entity.id
_entity.type
_entity.pdbx_description
1 polymer ?
#
loop_
_entity_poly.entity_id
_entity_poly.type
_entity_poly.pdbx_seq_one_letter_code
_entity_poly.pdbx_strand_id
1 'polypeptide(L)'
;MAREYKNIDQETIRLNERRRVIRNVAITGGGALALAASPLMSGVDPALLFGAGLIPLLGLSGAASHFAKYAWLERERDKESARRRGKPVLGMPPQRQCFATEIARAQAAGKSMIDKYLVGFNLETGEPLWIDQEDLCSHACVFAKTGVGKTLWLESLIFQQMARGRASGCTFIDAKRDSGTLAQIIMMALVTGRIEDLIVIDPFDSVHAYNFVLTNQRADVKARKVLRAVLPPTSDQSTTKHYDRLAADSIYRMVRAMESFGLAWSIHDIAVAL
;
A
#
# COMPACT_ATOMS: atom_id res chain seq x y z
N MET A 1 26.01 9.17 -4.65
CA MET A 1 25.58 9.18 -6.06
C MET A 1 24.06 9.21 -6.10
N ALA A 2 23.47 10.38 -6.36
CA ALA A 2 22.03 10.46 -6.64
C ALA A 2 21.80 9.78 -7.99
N ARG A 3 21.02 8.69 -8.02
CA ARG A 3 20.54 8.13 -9.29
C ARG A 3 19.70 9.22 -9.95
N GLU A 4 20.12 9.69 -11.13
CA GLU A 4 19.26 10.49 -12.00
C GLU A 4 18.08 9.61 -12.41
N TYR A 5 16.99 9.69 -11.64
CA TYR A 5 15.72 9.16 -12.05
C TYR A 5 15.20 10.07 -13.17
N LYS A 6 15.46 9.70 -14.42
CA LYS A 6 14.67 10.24 -15.53
C LYS A 6 13.23 9.83 -15.27
N ASN A 7 12.38 10.81 -14.97
CA ASN A 7 10.94 10.66 -15.06
C ASN A 7 10.61 10.48 -16.55
N ILE A 8 10.81 9.26 -17.06
CA ILE A 8 10.36 8.93 -18.40
C ILE A 8 8.85 8.80 -18.28
N ASP A 9 8.16 9.79 -18.81
CA ASP A 9 6.72 9.77 -18.91
C ASP A 9 6.27 8.54 -19.71
N GLN A 10 5.26 7.82 -19.19
CA GLN A 10 4.75 6.61 -19.82
C GLN A 10 4.25 6.87 -21.24
N GLU A 11 3.74 8.07 -21.51
CA GLU A 11 3.29 8.46 -22.84
C GLU A 11 4.47 8.51 -23.83
N THR A 12 5.63 8.97 -23.36
CA THR A 12 6.87 9.01 -24.15
C THR A 12 7.37 7.59 -24.47
N ILE A 13 7.30 6.66 -23.51
CA ILE A 13 7.65 5.24 -23.76
C ILE A 13 6.72 4.65 -24.83
N ARG A 14 5.41 4.87 -24.70
CA ARG A 14 4.40 4.39 -25.67
C ARG A 14 4.63 4.92 -27.08
N LEU A 15 4.91 6.22 -27.21
CA LEU A 15 5.19 6.84 -28.50
C LEU A 15 6.44 6.25 -29.15
N ASN A 16 7.49 6.01 -28.37
CA ASN A 16 8.72 5.41 -28.86
C ASN A 16 8.53 3.96 -29.31
N GLU A 17 7.75 3.16 -28.58
CA GLU A 17 7.42 1.79 -28.98
C GLU A 17 6.58 1.75 -30.25
N ARG A 18 5.54 2.58 -30.37
CA ARG A 18 4.74 2.70 -31.60
C ARG A 18 5.61 3.08 -32.79
N ARG A 19 6.49 4.09 -32.64
CA ARG A 19 7.44 4.49 -33.68
C ARG A 19 8.37 3.36 -34.07
N ARG A 20 8.86 2.57 -33.11
CA ARG A 20 9.73 1.41 -33.37
C ARG A 20 9.00 0.33 -34.17
N VAL A 21 7.77 0.00 -33.81
CA VAL A 21 6.94 -1.00 -34.52
C VAL A 21 6.64 -0.54 -35.94
N ILE A 22 6.17 0.71 -36.12
CA ILE A 22 5.88 1.29 -37.44
C ILE A 22 7.13 1.31 -38.32
N ARG A 23 8.28 1.75 -37.77
CA ARG A 23 9.55 1.77 -38.49
C ARG A 23 9.97 0.37 -38.93
N ASN A 24 9.87 -0.63 -38.05
CA ASN A 24 10.23 -2.00 -38.37
C ASN A 24 9.34 -2.56 -39.49
N VAL A 25 8.02 -2.35 -39.41
CA VAL A 25 7.08 -2.74 -40.47
C VAL A 25 7.41 -2.04 -41.79
N ALA A 26 7.69 -0.73 -41.77
CA ALA A 26 8.04 0.03 -42.96
C ALA A 26 9.35 -0.47 -43.61
N ILE A 27 10.38 -0.79 -42.81
CA ILE A 27 11.64 -1.34 -43.32
C ILE A 27 11.44 -2.75 -43.89
N THR A 28 10.75 -3.65 -43.18
CA THR A 28 10.52 -5.02 -43.65
C THR A 28 9.59 -5.08 -44.87
N GLY A 29 8.52 -4.26 -44.87
CA GLY A 29 7.57 -4.19 -45.98
C GLY A 29 8.17 -3.50 -47.20
N GLY A 30 8.83 -2.36 -47.00
CA GLY A 30 9.51 -1.62 -48.07
C GLY A 30 10.67 -2.41 -48.68
N GLY A 31 11.47 -3.10 -47.86
CA GLY A 31 12.55 -3.96 -48.34
C GLY A 31 12.06 -5.14 -49.17
N ALA A 32 10.96 -5.78 -48.76
CA ALA A 32 10.39 -6.88 -49.54
C ALA A 32 9.71 -6.42 -50.84
N LEU A 33 9.02 -5.27 -50.83
CA LEU A 33 8.47 -4.68 -52.07
C LEU A 33 9.58 -4.27 -53.04
N ALA A 34 10.66 -3.66 -52.54
CA ALA A 34 11.82 -3.29 -53.35
C ALA A 34 12.55 -4.51 -53.93
N LEU A 35 12.66 -5.60 -53.16
CA LEU A 35 13.19 -6.87 -53.64
C LEU A 35 12.28 -7.49 -54.71
N ALA A 36 10.97 -7.53 -54.48
CA ALA A 36 9.99 -8.08 -55.42
C ALA A 36 9.92 -7.28 -56.73
N ALA A 37 10.14 -5.96 -56.69
CA ALA A 37 10.17 -5.08 -57.86
C ALA A 37 11.56 -5.01 -58.53
N SER A 38 12.59 -5.65 -57.95
CA SER A 38 13.96 -5.56 -58.45
C SER A 38 14.18 -6.46 -59.67
N PRO A 39 14.84 -5.97 -60.74
CA PRO A 39 15.25 -6.78 -61.89
C PRO A 39 16.13 -7.98 -61.52
N LEU A 40 16.79 -7.93 -60.35
CA LEU A 40 17.63 -9.01 -59.81
C LEU A 40 16.85 -10.30 -59.51
N MET A 41 15.51 -10.23 -59.39
CA MET A 41 14.65 -11.38 -59.08
C MET A 41 14.05 -12.03 -60.34
N SER A 42 14.38 -11.57 -61.55
CA SER A 42 13.77 -12.00 -62.83
C SER A 42 14.03 -13.46 -63.25
N GLY A 43 14.75 -14.25 -62.46
CA GLY A 43 14.97 -15.68 -62.67
C GLY A 43 14.89 -16.53 -61.39
N VAL A 44 14.34 -15.98 -60.31
CA VAL A 44 14.29 -16.65 -59.00
C VAL A 44 13.06 -17.54 -58.92
N ASP A 45 13.24 -18.75 -58.37
CA ASP A 45 12.20 -19.74 -58.17
C ASP A 45 10.99 -19.13 -57.43
N PRO A 46 9.74 -19.31 -57.93
CA PRO A 46 8.52 -18.87 -57.25
C PRO A 46 8.44 -19.26 -55.77
N ALA A 47 9.05 -20.39 -55.37
CA ALA A 47 9.12 -20.81 -53.97
C ALA A 47 9.95 -19.85 -53.09
N LEU A 48 11.05 -19.29 -53.61
CA LEU A 48 11.89 -18.31 -52.92
C LEU A 48 11.20 -16.95 -52.80
N LEU A 49 10.43 -16.54 -53.82
CA LEU A 49 9.60 -15.34 -53.77
C LEU A 49 8.48 -15.46 -52.71
N PHE A 50 7.87 -16.64 -52.61
CA PHE A 50 6.89 -16.94 -51.57
C PHE A 50 7.52 -16.91 -50.17
N GLY A 51 8.71 -17.48 -50.01
CA GLY A 51 9.50 -17.42 -48.77
C GLY A 51 9.88 -16.00 -48.36
N ALA A 52 10.27 -15.15 -49.32
CA ALA A 52 10.56 -13.73 -49.08
C ALA A 52 9.31 -12.95 -48.66
N GLY A 53 8.13 -13.31 -49.20
CA GLY A 53 6.84 -12.74 -48.81
C GLY A 53 6.39 -13.09 -47.38
N LEU A 54 6.88 -14.19 -46.80
CA LEU A 54 6.59 -14.56 -45.41
C LEU A 54 7.24 -13.59 -44.41
N ILE A 55 8.37 -12.95 -44.75
CA ILE A 55 9.07 -12.03 -43.83
C ILE A 55 8.23 -10.78 -43.53
N PRO A 56 7.68 -10.04 -44.52
CA PRO A 56 6.72 -8.96 -44.29
C PRO A 56 5.46 -9.44 -43.60
N LEU A 57 4.96 -10.63 -43.94
CA LEU A 57 3.75 -11.18 -43.34
C LEU A 57 3.94 -11.42 -41.84
N LEU A 58 5.07 -12.00 -41.43
CA LEU A 58 5.42 -12.18 -40.01
C LEU A 58 5.63 -10.83 -39.31
N GLY A 59 6.26 -9.86 -39.97
CA GLY A 59 6.41 -8.50 -39.45
C GLY A 59 5.08 -7.78 -39.23
N LEU A 60 4.18 -7.85 -40.21
CA LEU A 60 2.83 -7.30 -40.14
C LEU A 60 1.96 -8.04 -39.12
N SER A 61 2.04 -9.37 -39.05
CA SER A 61 1.33 -10.19 -38.06
C SER A 61 1.79 -9.86 -36.64
N GLY A 62 3.10 -9.74 -36.43
CA GLY A 62 3.67 -9.32 -35.15
C GLY A 62 3.22 -7.91 -34.75
N ALA A 63 3.23 -6.96 -35.69
CA ALA A 63 2.72 -5.61 -35.45
C ALA A 63 1.22 -5.60 -35.17
N ALA A 64 0.42 -6.34 -35.93
CA ALA A 64 -1.02 -6.47 -35.73
C ALA A 64 -1.33 -7.07 -34.36
N SER A 65 -0.63 -8.13 -33.94
CA SER A 65 -0.76 -8.70 -32.60
C SER A 65 -0.38 -7.70 -31.51
N HIS A 66 0.70 -6.92 -31.71
CA HIS A 66 1.10 -5.86 -30.78
C HIS A 66 0.03 -4.76 -30.66
N PHE A 67 -0.48 -4.25 -31.77
CA PHE A 67 -1.56 -3.25 -31.76
C PHE A 67 -2.86 -3.80 -31.19
N ALA A 68 -3.20 -5.06 -31.46
CA ALA A 68 -4.37 -5.71 -30.89
C ALA A 68 -4.27 -5.82 -29.37
N LYS A 69 -3.10 -6.24 -28.84
CA LYS A 69 -2.83 -6.27 -27.39
C LYS A 69 -2.96 -4.87 -26.78
N TYR A 70 -2.41 -3.85 -27.44
CA TYR A 70 -2.49 -2.47 -26.97
C TYR A 70 -3.93 -1.93 -26.98
N ALA A 71 -4.67 -2.18 -28.06
CA ALA A 71 -6.07 -1.76 -28.17
C ALA A 71 -6.96 -2.46 -27.14
N TRP A 72 -6.70 -3.74 -26.87
CA TRP A 72 -7.35 -4.48 -25.79
C TRP A 72 -7.03 -3.85 -24.43
N LEU A 73 -5.77 -3.54 -24.16
CA LEU A 73 -5.33 -2.93 -22.91
C LEU A 73 -6.00 -1.57 -22.66
N GLU A 74 -6.03 -0.68 -23.65
CA GLU A 74 -6.69 0.64 -23.49
C GLU A 74 -8.19 0.48 -23.26
N ARG A 75 -8.85 -0.45 -23.96
CA ARG A 75 -10.27 -0.75 -23.70
C ARG A 75 -10.50 -1.19 -22.25
N GLU A 76 -9.64 -2.02 -21.70
CA GLU A 76 -9.77 -2.44 -20.29
C GLU A 76 -9.45 -1.31 -19.31
N ARG A 77 -8.49 -0.43 -19.63
CA ARG A 77 -8.21 0.76 -18.83
C ARG A 77 -9.35 1.77 -18.85
N ASP A 78 -10.01 1.95 -19.98
CA ASP A 78 -11.18 2.82 -20.11
C ASP A 78 -12.36 2.27 -19.28
N LYS A 79 -12.61 0.96 -19.35
CA LYS A 79 -13.59 0.30 -18.48
C LYS A 79 -13.29 0.50 -17.00
N GLU A 80 -12.03 0.33 -16.61
CA GLU A 80 -11.62 0.50 -15.23
C GLU A 80 -11.64 1.98 -14.79
N SER A 81 -11.29 2.91 -15.68
CA SER A 81 -11.42 4.35 -15.47
C SER A 81 -12.88 4.75 -15.24
N ALA A 82 -13.81 4.22 -16.04
CA ALA A 82 -15.24 4.42 -15.85
C ALA A 82 -15.70 3.95 -14.46
N ARG A 83 -15.25 2.78 -14.00
CA ARG A 83 -15.51 2.28 -12.64
C ARG A 83 -14.93 3.19 -11.55
N ARG A 84 -13.82 3.88 -11.83
CA ARG A 84 -13.16 4.83 -10.92
C ARG A 84 -13.66 6.27 -11.09
N ARG A 85 -14.84 6.48 -11.69
CA ARG A 85 -15.44 7.80 -11.95
C ARG A 85 -14.53 8.70 -12.81
N GLY A 86 -13.93 8.12 -13.85
CA GLY A 86 -13.07 8.82 -14.81
C GLY A 86 -11.63 9.05 -14.36
N LYS A 87 -11.21 8.48 -13.22
CA LYS A 87 -9.81 8.58 -12.79
C LYS A 87 -8.91 7.71 -13.65
N PRO A 88 -7.74 8.22 -14.09
CA PRO A 88 -6.83 7.48 -14.95
C PRO A 88 -6.33 6.21 -14.23
N VAL A 89 -6.17 5.15 -15.03
CA VAL A 89 -5.59 3.88 -14.58
C VAL A 89 -4.17 3.83 -15.09
N LEU A 90 -3.20 3.70 -14.20
CA LEU A 90 -1.79 3.54 -14.55
C LEU A 90 -1.48 2.07 -14.78
N GLY A 91 -0.74 1.76 -15.84
CA GLY A 91 -0.35 0.39 -16.15
C GLY A 91 -1.52 -0.52 -16.53
N MET A 92 -1.39 -1.81 -16.19
CA MET A 92 -2.41 -2.82 -16.35
C MET A 92 -3.61 -2.58 -15.42
N PRO A 93 -4.83 -2.91 -15.86
CA PRO A 93 -6.00 -2.92 -14.99
C PRO A 93 -5.81 -3.93 -13.85
N PRO A 94 -6.21 -3.61 -12.61
CA PRO A 94 -6.04 -4.51 -11.48
C PRO A 94 -6.97 -5.72 -11.61
N GLN A 95 -6.49 -6.90 -11.21
CA GLN A 95 -7.29 -8.11 -11.13
C GLN A 95 -8.27 -8.05 -9.93
N ARG A 96 -9.47 -7.53 -10.16
CA ARG A 96 -10.49 -7.33 -9.10
C ARG A 96 -10.98 -8.62 -8.44
N GLN A 97 -10.84 -9.77 -9.10
CA GLN A 97 -11.23 -11.07 -8.56
C GLN A 97 -10.19 -11.66 -7.59
N CYS A 98 -9.06 -10.97 -7.36
CA CYS A 98 -7.97 -11.47 -6.51
C CYS A 98 -8.42 -11.95 -5.13
N PHE A 99 -9.31 -11.22 -4.44
CA PHE A 99 -9.84 -11.66 -3.15
C PHE A 99 -10.68 -12.94 -3.25
N ALA A 100 -11.51 -13.08 -4.29
CA ALA A 100 -12.30 -14.30 -4.47
C ALA A 100 -11.40 -15.51 -4.75
N THR A 101 -10.37 -15.32 -5.59
CA THR A 101 -9.36 -16.34 -5.88
C THR A 101 -8.61 -16.75 -4.61
N GLU A 102 -8.15 -15.79 -3.81
CA GLU A 102 -7.41 -16.09 -2.58
C GLU A 102 -8.30 -16.66 -1.47
N ILE A 103 -9.58 -16.28 -1.38
CA ILE A 103 -10.54 -16.96 -0.49
C ILE A 103 -10.68 -18.43 -0.88
N ALA A 104 -10.87 -18.73 -2.17
CA ALA A 104 -10.99 -20.10 -2.65
C ALA A 104 -9.72 -20.92 -2.36
N ARG A 105 -8.55 -20.29 -2.53
CA ARG A 105 -7.25 -20.89 -2.21
C ARG A 105 -7.08 -21.17 -0.72
N ALA A 106 -7.45 -20.22 0.13
CA ALA A 106 -7.43 -20.38 1.58
C ALA A 106 -8.34 -21.52 2.03
N GLN A 107 -9.57 -21.58 1.50
CA GLN A 107 -10.53 -22.64 1.77
C GLN A 107 -10.01 -24.02 1.32
N ALA A 108 -9.41 -24.11 0.13
CA ALA A 108 -8.79 -25.34 -0.36
C ALA A 108 -7.62 -25.81 0.54
N ALA A 109 -6.91 -24.88 1.18
CA ALA A 109 -5.88 -25.16 2.16
C ALA A 109 -6.43 -25.41 3.59
N GLY A 110 -7.75 -25.48 3.77
CA GLY A 110 -8.39 -25.69 5.08
C GLY A 110 -8.36 -24.47 6.00
N LYS A 111 -8.04 -23.28 5.49
CA LYS A 111 -8.04 -22.02 6.25
C LYS A 111 -9.42 -21.37 6.15
N SER A 112 -9.92 -20.85 7.27
CA SER A 112 -11.19 -20.12 7.32
C SER A 112 -11.14 -18.71 6.75
N MET A 113 -9.94 -18.20 6.47
CA MET A 113 -9.68 -16.80 6.11
C MET A 113 -8.39 -16.64 5.31
N ILE A 114 -8.28 -15.52 4.60
CA ILE A 114 -7.02 -15.12 3.94
C ILE A 114 -5.97 -14.76 5.01
N ASP A 115 -4.78 -15.29 4.87
CA ASP A 115 -3.62 -15.11 5.76
C ASP A 115 -2.53 -14.19 5.19
N LYS A 116 -2.91 -13.37 4.22
CA LYS A 116 -2.07 -12.41 3.51
C LYS A 116 -2.77 -11.06 3.42
N TYR A 117 -1.99 -10.01 3.20
CA TYR A 117 -2.49 -8.65 3.01
C TYR A 117 -2.22 -8.18 1.59
N LEU A 118 -3.26 -7.69 0.92
CA LEU A 118 -3.15 -7.03 -0.37
C LEU A 118 -2.60 -5.62 -0.15
N VAL A 119 -1.38 -5.37 -0.62
CA VAL A 119 -0.73 -4.05 -0.51
C VAL A 119 -0.79 -3.25 -1.79
N GLY A 120 -1.13 -3.87 -2.93
CA GLY A 120 -1.24 -3.19 -4.20
C GLY A 120 -1.34 -4.14 -5.38
N PHE A 121 -1.05 -3.62 -6.57
CA PHE A 121 -1.02 -4.38 -7.82
C PHE A 121 0.23 -4.04 -8.61
N ASN A 122 0.79 -5.01 -9.30
CA ASN A 122 1.89 -4.79 -10.22
C ASN A 122 1.38 -3.97 -11.43
N LEU A 123 2.07 -2.88 -11.77
CA LEU A 123 1.69 -2.01 -12.88
C LEU A 123 1.86 -2.67 -14.26
N GLU A 124 2.74 -3.66 -14.39
CA GLU A 124 3.05 -4.33 -15.66
C GLU A 124 2.17 -5.54 -15.93
N THR A 125 1.78 -6.27 -14.88
CA THR A 125 1.00 -7.52 -15.00
C THR A 125 -0.44 -7.39 -14.50
N GLY A 126 -0.73 -6.38 -13.68
CA GLY A 126 -2.03 -6.23 -13.02
C GLY A 126 -2.27 -7.23 -11.88
N GLU A 127 -1.28 -8.07 -11.59
CA GLU A 127 -1.35 -9.09 -10.54
C GLU A 127 -1.34 -8.47 -9.14
N PRO A 128 -2.07 -9.06 -8.18
CA PRO A 128 -2.09 -8.58 -6.81
C PRO A 128 -0.73 -8.78 -6.13
N LEU A 129 -0.31 -7.78 -5.36
CA LEU A 129 0.86 -7.83 -4.49
C LEU A 129 0.41 -8.19 -3.08
N TRP A 130 0.70 -9.41 -2.67
CA TRP A 130 0.39 -9.94 -1.34
C TRP A 130 1.62 -9.93 -0.44
N ILE A 131 1.43 -9.58 0.83
CA ILE A 131 2.42 -9.74 1.89
C ILE A 131 1.91 -10.79 2.86
N ASP A 132 2.76 -11.74 3.21
CA ASP A 132 2.42 -12.81 4.14
C ASP A 132 2.34 -12.26 5.57
N GLN A 133 1.53 -12.89 6.43
CA GLN A 133 1.36 -12.42 7.80
C GLN A 133 2.68 -12.38 8.59
N GLU A 134 3.57 -13.33 8.35
CA GLU A 134 4.89 -13.38 9.00
C GLU A 134 5.75 -12.16 8.65
N ASP A 135 5.74 -11.75 7.39
CA ASP A 135 6.44 -10.55 6.92
C ASP A 135 5.82 -9.28 7.52
N LEU A 136 4.49 -9.24 7.73
CA LEU A 136 3.87 -8.08 8.36
C LEU A 136 4.30 -7.94 9.84
N CYS A 137 4.59 -9.04 10.51
CA CYS A 137 5.10 -9.04 11.89
C CYS A 137 6.51 -8.45 12.03
N SER A 138 7.28 -8.28 10.94
CA SER A 138 8.58 -7.61 10.99
C SER A 138 8.50 -6.07 11.01
N HIS A 139 7.28 -5.51 11.00
CA HIS A 139 6.99 -4.10 10.79
C HIS A 139 7.35 -3.60 9.37
N ALA A 140 6.66 -2.56 8.93
CA ALA A 140 6.88 -1.93 7.63
C ALA A 140 7.01 -0.42 7.76
N CYS A 141 7.77 0.19 6.85
CA CYS A 141 7.92 1.64 6.75
C CYS A 141 7.52 2.12 5.36
N VAL A 142 6.62 3.10 5.28
CA VAL A 142 6.13 3.66 4.02
C VAL A 142 6.45 5.13 3.93
N PHE A 143 7.29 5.48 2.95
CA PHE A 143 7.69 6.83 2.65
C PHE A 143 6.81 7.40 1.53
N ALA A 144 6.04 8.44 1.84
CA ALA A 144 5.09 9.03 0.92
C ALA A 144 4.94 10.54 1.17
N LYS A 145 4.77 11.32 0.11
CA LYS A 145 4.42 12.75 0.20
C LYS A 145 2.95 12.92 0.60
N THR A 146 2.61 14.07 1.15
CA THR A 146 1.20 14.42 1.40
C THR A 146 0.41 14.41 0.08
N GLY A 147 -0.82 13.87 0.12
CA GLY A 147 -1.73 13.86 -1.03
C GLY A 147 -1.56 12.68 -2.01
N VAL A 148 -0.58 11.79 -1.82
CA VAL A 148 -0.37 10.64 -2.73
C VAL A 148 -1.21 9.41 -2.39
N GLY A 149 -2.09 9.50 -1.38
CA GLY A 149 -2.99 8.40 -0.98
C GLY A 149 -2.49 7.51 0.16
N LYS A 150 -1.50 7.96 0.95
CA LYS A 150 -0.98 7.20 2.11
C LYS A 150 -2.09 6.78 3.09
N THR A 151 -3.00 7.70 3.44
CA THR A 151 -4.09 7.43 4.38
C THR A 151 -5.04 6.38 3.83
N LEU A 152 -5.49 6.53 2.57
CA LEU A 152 -6.36 5.57 1.90
C LEU A 152 -5.72 4.17 1.80
N TRP A 153 -4.41 4.13 1.55
CA TRP A 153 -3.67 2.87 1.55
C TRP A 153 -3.65 2.22 2.93
N LEU A 154 -3.41 2.97 4.01
CA LEU A 154 -3.47 2.45 5.38
C LEU A 154 -4.90 2.02 5.78
N GLU A 155 -5.91 2.81 5.43
CA GLU A 155 -7.33 2.47 5.64
C GLU A 155 -7.68 1.15 4.94
N SER A 156 -7.13 0.88 3.75
CA SER A 156 -7.34 -0.40 3.06
C SER A 156 -6.74 -1.59 3.81
N LEU A 157 -5.62 -1.41 4.51
CA LEU A 157 -5.01 -2.45 5.36
C LEU A 157 -5.81 -2.64 6.65
N ILE A 158 -6.30 -1.54 7.25
CA ILE A 158 -7.20 -1.57 8.41
C ILE A 158 -8.48 -2.33 8.05
N PHE A 159 -9.07 -2.06 6.89
CA PHE A 159 -10.27 -2.76 6.44
C PHE A 159 -10.04 -4.26 6.31
N GLN A 160 -8.94 -4.65 5.66
CA GLN A 160 -8.54 -6.06 5.55
C GLN A 160 -8.36 -6.68 6.93
N GLN A 161 -7.72 -5.97 7.86
CA GLN A 161 -7.56 -6.43 9.23
C GLN A 161 -8.91 -6.60 9.93
N MET A 162 -9.84 -5.65 9.82
CA MET A 162 -11.17 -5.77 10.45
C MET A 162 -11.98 -6.95 9.88
N ALA A 163 -11.91 -7.18 8.57
CA ALA A 163 -12.61 -8.26 7.86
C ALA A 163 -12.12 -9.67 8.25
N ARG A 164 -10.95 -9.78 8.89
CA ARG A 164 -10.34 -11.04 9.33
C ARG A 164 -10.99 -11.64 10.60
N GLY A 165 -11.97 -10.98 11.22
CA GLY A 165 -12.79 -11.54 12.32
C GLY A 165 -12.35 -11.14 13.74
N ARG A 166 -12.98 -11.71 14.78
CA ARG A 166 -12.86 -11.21 16.18
C ARG A 166 -11.45 -11.24 16.78
N ALA A 167 -10.57 -12.13 16.32
CA ALA A 167 -9.19 -12.19 16.83
C ALA A 167 -8.26 -11.15 16.20
N SER A 168 -8.74 -10.35 15.24
CA SER A 168 -7.96 -9.28 14.63
C SER A 168 -8.27 -7.94 15.30
N GLY A 169 -7.24 -7.19 15.65
CA GLY A 169 -7.34 -5.81 16.12
C GLY A 169 -6.27 -4.96 15.46
N CYS A 170 -6.46 -3.65 15.46
CA CYS A 170 -5.43 -2.69 15.07
C CYS A 170 -5.57 -1.40 15.88
N THR A 171 -4.45 -0.76 16.15
CA THR A 171 -4.40 0.61 16.68
C THR A 171 -4.02 1.53 15.54
N PHE A 172 -4.84 2.55 15.29
CA PHE A 172 -4.57 3.57 14.29
C PHE A 172 -4.38 4.92 14.97
N ILE A 173 -3.23 5.54 14.72
CA ILE A 173 -2.86 6.84 15.29
C ILE A 173 -2.89 7.86 14.16
N ASP A 174 -3.88 8.75 14.18
CA ASP A 174 -3.96 9.87 13.25
C ASP A 174 -3.45 11.16 13.90
N ALA A 175 -2.38 11.71 13.34
CA ALA A 175 -1.83 12.99 13.80
C ALA A 175 -2.53 14.20 13.15
N LYS A 176 -3.29 14.01 12.06
CA LYS A 176 -3.92 15.11 11.34
C LYS A 176 -5.29 15.49 11.91
N ARG A 177 -5.92 14.59 12.69
CA ARG A 177 -7.28 14.72 13.23
C ARG A 177 -8.30 15.00 12.11
N ASP A 178 -8.23 14.20 11.06
CA ASP A 178 -9.14 14.33 9.92
C ASP A 178 -10.47 13.61 10.21
N SER A 179 -11.56 14.37 10.29
CA SER A 179 -12.89 13.82 10.57
C SER A 179 -13.37 12.82 9.51
N GLY A 180 -12.93 12.99 8.26
CA GLY A 180 -13.21 12.06 7.17
C GLY A 180 -12.59 10.68 7.41
N THR A 181 -11.37 10.63 7.93
CA THR A 181 -10.66 9.39 8.27
C THR A 181 -11.39 8.63 9.40
N LEU A 182 -11.81 9.33 10.46
CA LEU A 182 -12.60 8.72 11.53
C LEU A 182 -13.95 8.19 11.02
N ALA A 183 -14.66 8.98 10.21
CA ALA A 183 -15.93 8.55 9.61
C ALA A 183 -15.77 7.30 8.73
N GLN A 184 -14.67 7.20 7.97
CA GLN A 184 -14.36 6.00 7.20
C GLN A 184 -14.09 4.79 8.11
N ILE A 185 -13.33 4.96 9.19
CA ILE A 185 -13.09 3.87 10.16
C ILE A 185 -14.38 3.40 10.83
N ILE A 186 -15.27 4.33 11.21
CA ILE A 186 -16.61 4.00 11.74
C ILE A 186 -17.41 3.22 10.71
N MET A 187 -17.41 3.65 9.44
CA MET A 187 -18.09 2.92 8.37
C MET A 187 -17.51 1.51 8.19
N MET A 188 -16.18 1.37 8.19
CA MET A 188 -15.51 0.07 8.10
C MET A 188 -15.90 -0.86 9.26
N ALA A 189 -15.99 -0.32 10.48
CA ALA A 189 -16.44 -1.07 11.65
C ALA A 189 -17.92 -1.48 11.54
N LEU A 190 -18.80 -0.60 11.04
CA LEU A 190 -20.21 -0.94 10.79
C LEU A 190 -20.36 -2.06 9.75
N VAL A 191 -19.67 -1.94 8.60
CA VAL A 191 -19.73 -2.93 7.51
C VAL A 191 -19.20 -4.30 7.96
N THR A 192 -18.21 -4.33 8.84
CA THR A 192 -17.65 -5.57 9.38
C THR A 192 -18.39 -6.09 10.62
N GLY A 193 -19.41 -5.39 11.11
CA GLY A 193 -20.17 -5.77 12.31
C GLY A 193 -19.39 -5.62 13.62
N ARG A 194 -18.43 -4.68 13.66
CA ARG A 194 -17.46 -4.47 14.75
C ARG A 194 -17.53 -3.08 15.37
N ILE A 195 -18.65 -2.38 15.23
CA ILE A 195 -18.80 -1.03 15.79
C ILE A 195 -18.65 -1.01 17.32
N GLU A 196 -19.06 -2.09 17.99
CA GLU A 196 -18.92 -2.24 19.45
C GLU A 196 -17.46 -2.44 19.89
N ASP A 197 -16.57 -2.87 19.00
CA ASP A 197 -15.13 -3.03 19.27
C ASP A 197 -14.35 -1.70 19.09
N LEU A 198 -14.99 -0.65 18.55
CA LEU A 198 -14.31 0.59 18.18
C LEU A 198 -14.14 1.52 19.40
N ILE A 199 -12.89 1.68 19.84
CA ILE A 199 -12.51 2.64 20.89
C ILE A 199 -11.83 3.85 20.24
N VAL A 200 -12.37 5.04 20.51
CA VAL A 200 -11.84 6.32 20.02
C VAL A 200 -11.33 7.14 21.18
N ILE A 201 -10.01 7.35 21.21
CA ILE A 201 -9.33 8.18 22.21
C ILE A 201 -8.88 9.45 21.50
N ASP A 202 -9.59 10.56 21.72
CA ASP A 202 -9.21 11.90 21.25
C ASP A 202 -9.03 12.82 22.48
N PRO A 203 -7.82 13.38 22.71
CA PRO A 203 -7.55 14.24 23.87
C PRO A 203 -8.29 15.58 23.82
N PHE A 204 -8.83 15.97 22.67
CA PHE A 204 -9.58 17.23 22.49
C PHE A 204 -11.09 17.04 22.50
N ASP A 205 -11.58 15.83 22.22
CA ASP A 205 -13.00 15.50 22.19
C ASP A 205 -13.20 14.07 22.72
N SER A 206 -13.52 13.97 24.00
CA SER A 206 -13.56 12.69 24.70
C SER A 206 -14.81 11.89 24.34
N VAL A 207 -14.73 11.10 23.27
CA VAL A 207 -15.75 10.08 22.97
C VAL A 207 -15.63 8.90 23.93
N HIS A 208 -14.40 8.39 24.14
CA HIS A 208 -14.12 7.38 25.15
C HIS A 208 -13.08 7.91 26.15
N ALA A 209 -13.33 7.65 27.44
CA ALA A 209 -12.36 7.94 28.48
C ALA A 209 -11.26 6.88 28.51
N TYR A 210 -10.00 7.31 28.64
CA TYR A 210 -8.86 6.41 28.74
C TYR A 210 -7.92 6.87 29.84
N ASN A 211 -7.63 5.97 30.79
CA ASN A 211 -6.65 6.18 31.83
C ASN A 211 -5.61 5.05 31.81
N PHE A 212 -4.43 5.31 31.23
CA PHE A 212 -3.40 4.29 31.02
C PHE A 212 -2.74 3.78 32.30
N VAL A 213 -2.93 4.46 33.44
CA VAL A 213 -2.44 4.01 34.75
C VAL A 213 -3.43 3.11 35.48
N LEU A 214 -4.71 3.11 35.07
CA LEU A 214 -5.76 2.27 35.63
C LEU A 214 -5.61 0.82 35.15
N THR A 215 -4.58 0.14 35.67
CA THR A 215 -4.23 -1.24 35.33
C THR A 215 -3.84 -2.00 36.59
N ASN A 216 -3.88 -3.33 36.54
CA ASN A 216 -3.43 -4.19 37.67
C ASN A 216 -1.90 -4.36 37.71
N GLN A 217 -1.16 -3.53 36.99
CA GLN A 217 0.29 -3.62 36.94
C GLN A 217 0.92 -3.02 38.20
N ARG A 218 2.13 -3.48 38.54
CA ARG A 218 2.91 -2.94 39.67
C ARG A 218 3.10 -1.42 39.52
N ALA A 219 3.14 -0.72 40.66
CA ALA A 219 3.39 0.73 40.72
C ALA A 219 4.58 1.17 39.86
N ASP A 220 5.68 0.41 39.86
CA ASP A 220 6.89 0.72 39.06
C ASP A 220 6.65 0.66 37.54
N VAL A 221 5.72 -0.17 37.07
CA VAL A 221 5.35 -0.23 35.65
C VAL A 221 4.47 0.97 35.30
N LYS A 222 3.53 1.33 36.18
CA LYS A 222 2.70 2.54 36.03
C LYS A 222 3.58 3.81 36.01
N ALA A 223 4.55 3.92 36.92
CA ALA A 223 5.49 5.02 36.98
C ALA A 223 6.32 5.17 35.70
N ARG A 224 6.78 4.07 35.11
CA ARG A 224 7.45 4.10 33.79
C ARG A 224 6.55 4.60 32.68
N LYS A 225 5.28 4.20 32.66
CA LYS A 225 4.32 4.70 31.66
C LYS A 225 4.11 6.20 31.81
N VAL A 226 3.92 6.68 33.04
CA VAL A 226 3.80 8.12 33.37
C VAL A 226 5.04 8.87 32.89
N LEU A 227 6.23 8.41 33.27
CA LEU A 227 7.49 9.02 32.87
C LEU A 227 7.63 9.10 31.34
N ARG A 228 7.32 8.02 30.61
CA ARG A 228 7.45 7.96 29.15
C ARG A 228 6.34 8.70 28.40
N ALA A 229 5.19 8.93 29.02
CA ALA A 229 4.13 9.77 28.48
C ALA A 229 4.51 11.26 28.52
N VAL A 230 5.25 11.68 29.54
CA VAL A 230 5.59 13.10 29.78
C VAL A 230 6.98 13.46 29.25
N LEU A 231 7.97 12.57 29.40
CA LEU A 231 9.37 12.87 29.12
C LEU A 231 9.96 11.90 28.08
N PRO A 232 10.45 12.42 26.93
CA PRO A 232 11.19 11.60 25.99
C PRO A 232 12.50 11.11 26.64
N PRO A 233 12.95 9.89 26.32
CA PRO A 233 14.21 9.38 26.86
C PRO A 233 15.39 10.27 26.44
N THR A 234 16.16 10.74 27.41
CA THR A 234 17.43 11.43 27.15
C THR A 234 18.57 10.42 27.04
N SER A 235 19.52 10.69 26.15
CA SER A 235 20.72 9.87 25.98
C SER A 235 21.57 9.87 27.26
N ASP A 236 22.24 8.75 27.55
CA ASP A 236 23.05 8.62 28.77
C ASP A 236 24.26 9.56 28.80
N GLN A 237 24.68 10.05 27.63
CA GLN A 237 25.79 11.00 27.48
C GLN A 237 25.36 12.46 27.66
N SER A 238 24.06 12.74 27.71
CA SER A 238 23.56 14.11 27.86
C SER A 238 23.74 14.62 29.29
N THR A 239 24.17 15.86 29.46
CA THR A 239 24.18 16.55 30.76
C THR A 239 22.77 16.67 31.35
N THR A 240 21.72 16.67 30.51
CA THR A 240 20.32 16.67 30.94
C THR A 240 19.87 15.35 31.57
N LYS A 241 20.69 14.29 31.49
CA LYS A 241 20.37 12.97 32.06
C LYS A 241 20.21 13.00 33.58
N HIS A 242 20.94 13.91 34.24
CA HIS A 242 20.78 14.13 35.68
C HIS A 242 19.33 14.49 36.04
N TYR A 243 18.73 15.43 35.29
CA TYR A 243 17.35 15.85 35.51
C TYR A 243 16.33 14.76 35.12
N ASP A 244 16.59 13.98 34.07
CA ASP A 244 15.76 12.80 33.72
C ASP A 244 15.72 11.77 34.87
N ARG A 245 16.87 11.51 35.52
CA ARG A 245 16.95 10.60 36.68
C ARG A 245 16.24 11.16 37.92
N LEU A 246 16.39 12.45 38.19
CA LEU A 246 15.68 13.11 39.30
C LEU A 246 14.16 13.08 39.09
N ALA A 247 13.70 13.44 37.89
CA ALA A 247 12.29 13.39 37.53
C ALA A 247 11.73 11.95 37.64
N ALA A 248 12.50 10.97 37.17
CA ALA A 248 12.13 9.56 37.31
C ALA A 248 11.95 9.18 38.80
N ASP A 249 12.94 9.41 39.67
CA ASP A 249 12.86 9.05 41.08
C ASP A 249 11.66 9.70 41.78
N SER A 250 11.40 10.99 41.53
CA SER A 250 10.21 11.69 42.02
C SER A 250 8.91 11.03 41.56
N ILE A 251 8.77 10.73 40.26
CA ILE A 251 7.58 10.08 39.70
C ILE A 251 7.39 8.67 40.30
N TYR A 252 8.46 7.89 40.47
CA TYR A 252 8.37 6.55 41.09
C TYR A 252 7.87 6.63 42.52
N ARG A 253 8.41 7.54 43.34
CA ARG A 253 7.98 7.72 44.73
C ARG A 253 6.52 8.15 44.81
N MET A 254 6.12 9.11 43.98
CA MET A 254 4.75 9.62 43.96
C MET A 254 3.75 8.54 43.53
N VAL A 255 4.02 7.82 42.43
CA VAL A 255 3.13 6.73 41.98
C VAL A 255 3.02 5.61 43.02
N ARG A 256 4.13 5.25 43.68
CA ARG A 256 4.08 4.26 44.78
C ARG A 256 3.23 4.75 45.95
N ALA A 257 3.33 6.02 46.31
CA ALA A 257 2.50 6.61 47.36
C ALA A 257 1.01 6.58 46.96
N MET A 258 0.68 7.02 45.74
CA MET A 258 -0.70 6.99 45.21
C MET A 258 -1.29 5.58 45.21
N GLU A 259 -0.53 4.59 44.76
CA GLU A 259 -0.95 3.18 44.80
C GLU A 259 -1.11 2.65 46.24
N SER A 260 -0.27 3.10 47.18
CA SER A 260 -0.35 2.68 48.59
C SER A 260 -1.58 3.23 49.33
N PHE A 261 -2.13 4.37 48.88
CA PHE A 261 -3.36 4.92 49.44
C PHE A 261 -4.60 4.09 49.08
N GLY A 262 -4.52 3.23 48.06
CA GLY A 262 -5.65 2.40 47.63
C GLY A 262 -6.82 3.18 47.01
N LEU A 263 -6.60 4.45 46.66
CA LEU A 263 -7.59 5.30 46.00
C LEU A 263 -7.40 5.27 44.48
N ALA A 264 -8.48 5.50 43.74
CA ALA A 264 -8.40 5.70 42.30
C ALA A 264 -7.68 7.03 42.01
N TRP A 265 -6.77 7.02 41.03
CA TRP A 265 -6.02 8.19 40.59
C TRP A 265 -5.79 8.17 39.08
N SER A 266 -5.41 9.32 38.55
CA SER A 266 -5.21 9.60 37.13
C SER A 266 -3.90 10.32 36.88
N ILE A 267 -3.49 10.40 35.62
CA ILE A 267 -2.33 11.20 35.22
C ILE A 267 -2.50 12.68 35.59
N HIS A 268 -3.73 13.18 35.69
CA HIS A 268 -3.99 14.57 36.07
C HIS A 268 -3.56 14.85 37.51
N ASP A 269 -3.81 13.92 38.43
CA ASP A 269 -3.42 14.05 39.84
C ASP A 269 -1.90 14.12 40.00
N ILE A 270 -1.18 13.37 39.18
CA ILE A 270 0.29 13.44 39.08
C ILE A 270 0.73 14.76 38.47
N ALA A 271 0.10 15.19 37.37
CA ALA A 271 0.49 16.40 36.64
C ALA A 271 0.30 17.67 37.46
N VAL A 272 -0.72 17.72 38.34
CA VAL A 272 -0.95 18.84 39.26
C VAL A 272 0.07 18.85 40.41
N ALA A 273 0.62 17.69 40.77
CA ALA A 273 1.58 17.55 41.85
C ALA A 273 3.05 17.77 41.43
N LEU A 274 3.35 17.85 40.13
CA LEU A 274 4.68 18.11 39.56
C LEU A 274 4.86 19.60 39.26
#